data_AF-A0A1I4FY11-F1
#
_entry.id   AF-A0A1I4FY11-F1
#
_cell.length_a   1.000
_cell.length_b   1.000
_cell.length_c   1.000
_cell.angle_alpha   90.00
_cell.angle_beta   90.00
_cell.angle_gamma   90.00
#
_symmetry.space_group_name_H-M   'P 1'
#
loop_
_entity.id
_entity.type
_entity.pdbx_description
1 polymer ?
#
loop_
_entity_poly.entity_id
_entity_poly.type
_entity_poly.pdbx_seq_one_letter_code
_entity_poly.pdbx_strand_id
1 'polypeptide(L)'
;MTASLEHTQASETVITVVASAARAAASLVPAAVELVPGAPVSDPDAVPVPPAAAGAVIARLSGEVTGDVVLVVSSEIVDALSNSPVGRMDVATALRPALEAAAGTLGRVRVDSERTEDPVTALDGLRDKGMFVAVPLLSPGGEVEATFALQVTLPQARTQRGSLDLLRHVAMEVTVEIGRTRMTVGELLSLHPGEVIELDRAASAPADLLVNGTLIARGEVVVVDEDFGLRISEIVSDPANEIGQPRP
;
A
#
# COMPACT_ATOMS: atom_id res chain seq x y z
N MET A 1 -1.05 27.01 8.51
CA MET A 1 0.17 26.42 9.12
C MET A 1 0.21 24.89 9.02
N THR A 2 -0.79 24.23 8.42
CA THR A 2 -0.85 22.76 8.23
C THR A 2 -0.17 22.28 6.94
N ALA A 3 -0.23 23.06 5.86
CA ALA A 3 0.31 22.68 4.55
C ALA A 3 1.85 22.52 4.48
N SER A 4 2.62 23.19 5.35
CA SER A 4 4.09 23.05 5.41
C SER A 4 4.53 21.77 6.13
N LEU A 5 3.71 21.24 7.04
CA LEU A 5 3.97 19.97 7.73
C LEU A 5 3.67 18.78 6.81
N GLU A 6 2.61 18.87 5.99
CA GLU A 6 2.22 17.82 5.04
C GLU A 6 3.25 17.57 3.93
N HIS A 7 3.86 18.61 3.37
CA HIS A 7 4.93 18.45 2.36
C HIS A 7 6.21 17.82 2.94
N THR A 8 6.54 18.13 4.20
CA THR A 8 7.74 17.59 4.86
C THR A 8 7.56 16.10 5.17
N GLN A 9 6.37 15.71 5.67
CA GLN A 9 6.05 14.32 6.01
C GLN A 9 5.92 13.42 4.76
N ALA A 10 5.43 13.97 3.64
CA ALA A 10 5.38 13.26 2.37
C ALA A 10 6.79 12.96 1.83
N SER A 11 7.72 13.91 1.87
CA SER A 11 9.12 13.67 1.47
C SER A 11 9.82 12.62 2.33
N GLU A 12 9.62 12.65 3.65
CA GLU A 12 10.28 11.70 4.58
C GLU A 12 9.77 10.26 4.41
N THR A 13 8.47 10.10 4.16
CA THR A 13 7.86 8.79 3.85
C THR A 13 8.46 8.23 2.56
N VAL A 14 8.64 9.06 1.54
CA VAL A 14 9.17 8.63 0.24
C VAL A 14 10.62 8.23 0.33
N ILE A 15 11.44 9.02 1.02
CA ILE A 15 12.85 8.69 1.28
C ILE A 15 12.95 7.33 1.98
N THR A 16 12.09 7.07 2.97
CA THR A 16 12.07 5.79 3.70
C THR A 16 11.68 4.62 2.78
N VAL A 17 10.67 4.81 1.94
CA VAL A 17 10.22 3.79 0.96
C VAL A 17 11.30 3.51 -0.08
N VAL A 18 11.93 4.55 -0.65
CA VAL A 18 13.02 4.38 -1.62
C VAL A 18 14.23 3.71 -0.97
N ALA A 19 14.59 4.06 0.27
CA ALA A 19 15.67 3.39 0.99
C ALA A 19 15.38 1.90 1.23
N SER A 20 14.12 1.53 1.48
CA SER A 20 13.69 0.13 1.56
C SER A 20 13.83 -0.59 0.22
N ALA A 21 13.37 0.05 -0.86
CA ALA A 21 13.49 -0.48 -2.23
C ALA A 21 14.96 -0.68 -2.64
N ALA A 22 15.82 0.30 -2.35
CA ALA A 22 17.26 0.22 -2.60
C ALA A 22 17.91 -0.94 -1.84
N ARG A 23 17.49 -1.20 -0.59
CA ARG A 23 17.97 -2.36 0.18
C ARG A 23 17.56 -3.68 -0.46
N ALA A 24 16.32 -3.79 -0.94
CA ALA A 24 15.82 -4.98 -1.61
C ALA A 24 16.52 -5.22 -2.97
N ALA A 25 16.85 -4.15 -3.70
CA ALA A 25 17.71 -4.26 -4.88
C ALA A 25 19.11 -4.74 -4.51
N ALA A 26 19.73 -4.12 -3.49
CA ALA A 26 21.12 -4.37 -3.10
C ALA A 26 21.42 -5.84 -2.80
N SER A 27 20.48 -6.58 -2.19
CA SER A 27 20.65 -8.00 -1.88
C SER A 27 20.66 -8.92 -3.11
N LEU A 28 20.23 -8.42 -4.27
CA LEU A 28 20.14 -9.17 -5.52
C LEU A 28 21.00 -8.59 -6.65
N VAL A 29 21.74 -7.50 -6.40
CA VAL A 29 22.76 -7.03 -7.34
C VAL A 29 23.89 -8.05 -7.37
N PRO A 30 24.31 -8.54 -8.55
CA PRO A 30 25.36 -9.55 -8.70
C PRO A 30 26.75 -8.91 -8.54
N ALA A 31 27.04 -8.42 -7.34
CA ALA A 31 28.34 -7.87 -6.96
C ALA A 31 29.23 -8.94 -6.31
N ALA A 32 30.55 -8.75 -6.32
CA ALA A 32 31.51 -9.65 -5.66
C ALA A 32 31.41 -9.63 -4.12
N VAL A 33 30.81 -8.57 -3.58
CA VAL A 33 30.62 -8.32 -2.15
C VAL A 33 29.17 -7.93 -1.85
N GLU A 34 28.73 -8.14 -0.61
CA GLU A 34 27.41 -7.71 -0.18
C GLU A 34 27.33 -6.17 -0.16
N LEU A 35 26.30 -5.63 -0.81
CA LEU A 35 26.08 -4.18 -0.90
C LEU A 35 25.10 -3.70 0.17
N VAL A 36 25.42 -2.56 0.78
CA VAL A 36 24.59 -1.92 1.80
C VAL A 36 24.12 -0.55 1.29
N PRO A 37 22.83 -0.21 1.39
CA PRO A 37 22.35 1.11 1.00
C PRO A 37 22.94 2.21 1.91
N GLY A 38 23.50 3.24 1.28
CA GLY A 38 23.99 4.44 1.94
C GLY A 38 22.90 5.50 2.16
N ALA A 39 23.31 6.74 2.40
CA ALA A 39 22.40 7.85 2.64
C ALA A 39 21.62 8.21 1.36
N PRO A 40 20.27 8.30 1.42
CA PRO A 40 19.48 8.77 0.29
C PRO A 40 19.80 10.22 -0.08
N VAL A 41 19.82 10.51 -1.38
CA VAL A 41 20.10 11.82 -1.97
C VAL A 41 18.93 12.21 -2.85
N SER A 42 18.31 13.36 -2.55
CA SER A 42 17.20 13.89 -3.35
C SER A 42 17.64 14.94 -4.38
N ASP A 43 18.88 15.42 -4.28
CA ASP A 43 19.47 16.35 -5.25
C ASP A 43 20.05 15.55 -6.44
N PRO A 44 19.48 15.68 -7.66
CA PRO A 44 19.94 14.95 -8.83
C PRO A 44 21.38 15.30 -9.25
N ASP A 45 21.91 16.47 -8.86
CA ASP A 45 23.28 16.89 -9.16
C ASP A 45 24.30 16.37 -8.15
N ALA A 46 23.85 15.88 -6.99
CA ALA A 46 24.70 15.33 -5.94
C ALA A 46 24.67 13.79 -5.88
N VAL A 47 24.11 13.12 -6.88
CA VAL A 47 23.96 11.67 -6.92
C VAL A 47 25.34 11.01 -6.95
N PRO A 48 25.70 10.23 -5.91
CA PRO A 48 26.95 9.49 -5.92
C PRO A 48 26.85 8.38 -6.97
N VAL A 49 27.75 8.39 -7.95
CA VAL A 49 27.87 7.35 -8.97
C VAL A 49 29.14 6.53 -8.71
N PRO A 50 29.17 5.23 -9.07
CA PRO A 50 30.39 4.44 -8.99
C PRO A 50 31.51 5.11 -9.80
N PRO A 51 32.75 5.19 -9.29
CA PRO A 51 33.86 5.84 -9.99
C PRO A 51 34.19 5.20 -11.35
N ALA A 52 33.82 3.92 -11.52
CA ALA A 52 33.94 3.17 -12.76
C ALA A 52 32.56 2.78 -13.34
N ALA A 53 31.54 3.65 -13.24
CA ALA A 53 30.21 3.36 -13.78
C ALA A 53 30.27 2.98 -15.27
N ALA A 54 29.81 1.77 -15.61
CA ALA A 54 29.95 1.20 -16.94
C ALA A 54 28.63 0.73 -17.57
N GLY A 55 27.58 0.59 -16.76
CA GLY A 55 26.26 0.22 -17.24
C GLY A 55 25.17 0.78 -16.36
N ALA A 56 24.05 1.15 -16.97
CA ALA A 56 22.83 1.47 -16.25
C ALA A 56 21.65 0.72 -16.87
N VAL A 57 20.77 0.21 -16.00
CA VAL A 57 19.51 -0.41 -16.43
C VAL A 57 18.37 0.50 -16.00
N ILE A 58 17.59 0.94 -16.97
CA ILE A 58 16.38 1.72 -16.77
C ILE A 58 15.19 0.76 -16.83
N ALA A 59 14.35 0.77 -15.82
CA ALA A 59 13.09 0.03 -15.79
C ALA A 59 11.90 0.97 -15.62
N ARG A 60 10.84 0.73 -16.40
CA ARG A 60 9.58 1.44 -16.26
C ARG A 60 8.69 0.69 -15.28
N LEU A 61 8.25 1.39 -14.25
CA LEU A 61 7.34 0.90 -13.23
C LEU A 61 5.89 1.26 -13.57
N SER A 62 4.99 0.31 -13.36
CA SER A 62 3.56 0.55 -13.41
C SER A 62 2.80 -0.16 -12.31
N GLY A 63 1.59 0.32 -12.02
CA GLY A 63 0.74 -0.20 -10.95
C GLY A 63 0.33 0.92 -10.00
N GLU A 64 0.45 0.66 -8.69
CA GLU A 64 0.15 1.64 -7.64
C GLU A 64 1.15 2.82 -7.64
N VAL A 65 2.40 2.55 -8.00
CA VAL A 65 3.43 3.56 -8.21
C VAL A 65 3.86 3.49 -9.67
N THR A 66 3.88 4.65 -10.33
CA THR A 66 4.35 4.79 -11.71
C THR A 66 5.58 5.67 -11.73
N GLY A 67 6.57 5.28 -12.54
CA GLY A 67 7.82 6.01 -12.62
C GLY A 67 8.89 5.24 -13.35
N ASP A 68 10.08 5.82 -13.40
CA ASP A 68 11.27 5.20 -13.96
C ASP A 68 12.24 4.91 -12.81
N VAL A 69 12.79 3.70 -12.78
CA VAL A 69 13.88 3.31 -11.88
C VAL A 69 15.14 3.08 -12.69
N VAL A 70 16.27 3.53 -12.16
CA VAL A 70 17.58 3.38 -12.78
C VAL A 70 18.51 2.72 -11.77
N LEU A 71 19.19 1.66 -12.20
CA LEU A 71 20.25 1.03 -11.45
C LEU A 71 21.55 1.16 -12.24
N VAL A 72 22.44 2.02 -11.74
CA VAL A 72 23.80 2.22 -12.26
C VAL A 72 24.73 1.23 -11.57
N VAL A 73 25.61 0.58 -12.32
CA VAL A 73 26.58 -0.39 -11.79
C VAL A 73 28.01 -0.08 -12.26
N SER A 74 28.99 -0.43 -11.44
CA SER A 74 30.42 -0.34 -11.76
C SER A 74 30.84 -1.30 -12.89
N SER A 75 31.98 -1.01 -13.52
CA SER A 75 32.61 -1.88 -14.51
C SER A 75 32.93 -3.26 -13.96
N GLU A 76 33.28 -3.36 -12.66
CA GLU A 76 33.56 -4.64 -12.02
C GLU A 76 32.35 -5.57 -12.06
N ILE A 77 31.15 -5.05 -11.82
CA ILE A 77 29.90 -5.81 -11.93
C ILE A 77 29.67 -6.21 -13.39
N VAL A 78 29.80 -5.28 -14.35
CA VAL A 78 29.60 -5.57 -15.77
C VAL A 78 30.58 -6.64 -16.28
N ASP A 79 31.84 -6.57 -15.85
CA ASP A 79 32.90 -7.51 -16.20
C ASP A 79 32.66 -8.88 -15.55
N ALA A 80 32.21 -8.91 -14.29
CA ALA A 80 31.84 -10.15 -13.60
C ALA A 80 30.70 -10.88 -14.31
N LEU A 81 29.70 -10.14 -14.81
CA LEU A 81 28.59 -10.70 -15.58
C LEU A 81 29.02 -11.20 -16.97
N SER A 82 29.94 -10.47 -17.61
CA SER A 82 30.48 -10.84 -18.92
C SER A 82 31.36 -12.09 -18.86
N ASN A 83 32.07 -12.30 -17.75
CA ASN A 83 32.94 -13.45 -17.50
C ASN A 83 32.28 -14.56 -16.66
N SER A 84 30.95 -14.55 -16.56
CA SER A 84 30.22 -15.49 -15.71
C SER A 84 30.42 -16.96 -16.13
N PRO A 85 30.60 -17.91 -15.19
CA PRO A 85 30.80 -19.33 -15.49
C PRO A 85 29.64 -19.99 -16.23
N VAL A 86 28.44 -19.40 -16.16
CA VAL A 86 27.21 -19.87 -16.83
C VAL A 86 27.02 -19.28 -18.23
N GLY A 87 28.00 -18.52 -18.73
CA GLY A 87 27.99 -17.88 -20.04
C GLY A 87 27.79 -16.36 -19.95
N ARG A 88 28.00 -15.67 -21.09
CA ARG A 88 27.86 -14.21 -21.18
C ARG A 88 26.41 -13.81 -20.85
N MET A 89 26.22 -13.09 -19.75
CA MET A 89 24.92 -12.64 -19.29
C MET A 89 24.73 -11.16 -19.61
N ASP A 90 23.55 -10.80 -20.14
CA ASP A 90 23.18 -9.40 -20.38
C ASP A 90 22.94 -8.69 -19.05
N VAL A 91 23.44 -7.46 -18.91
CA VAL A 91 23.33 -6.64 -17.70
C VAL A 91 21.87 -6.38 -17.31
N ALA A 92 20.98 -6.13 -18.28
CA ALA A 92 19.55 -5.93 -18.02
C ALA A 92 18.91 -7.20 -17.46
N THR A 93 19.24 -8.36 -18.04
CA THR A 93 18.72 -9.65 -17.58
C THR A 93 19.24 -9.99 -16.18
N ALA A 94 20.50 -9.69 -15.90
CA ALA A 94 21.13 -9.94 -14.62
C ALA A 94 20.56 -9.06 -13.48
N LEU A 95 20.20 -7.82 -13.80
CA LEU A 95 19.70 -6.84 -12.83
C LEU A 95 18.17 -6.84 -12.70
N ARG A 96 17.44 -7.50 -13.60
CA ARG A 96 15.98 -7.65 -13.51
C ARG A 96 15.50 -8.11 -12.13
N PRO A 97 16.06 -9.17 -11.50
CA PRO A 97 15.61 -9.60 -10.18
C PRO A 97 15.77 -8.52 -9.10
N ALA A 98 16.83 -7.73 -9.15
CA ALA A 98 17.05 -6.61 -8.22
C ALA A 98 15.99 -5.51 -8.41
N LEU A 99 15.65 -5.19 -9.66
CA LEU A 99 14.61 -4.22 -10.00
C LEU A 99 13.21 -4.70 -9.59
N GLU A 100 12.91 -5.99 -9.79
CA GLU A 100 11.66 -6.60 -9.36
C GLU A 100 11.52 -6.63 -7.83
N ALA A 101 12.59 -6.96 -7.11
CA ALA A 101 12.59 -6.93 -5.65
C ALA A 101 12.37 -5.50 -5.11
N ALA A 102 13.02 -4.50 -5.69
CA ALA A 102 12.78 -3.11 -5.36
C ALA A 102 11.32 -2.71 -5.63
N ALA A 103 10.78 -3.04 -6.81
CA ALA A 103 9.39 -2.77 -7.17
C ALA A 103 8.41 -3.42 -6.19
N GLY A 104 8.68 -4.65 -5.73
CA GLY A 104 7.87 -5.37 -4.76
C GLY A 104 7.74 -4.66 -3.40
N THR A 105 8.71 -3.82 -3.02
CA THR A 105 8.62 -3.00 -1.80
C THR A 105 7.73 -1.77 -1.96
N LEU A 106 7.41 -1.38 -3.20
CA LEU A 106 6.60 -0.19 -3.51
C LEU A 106 5.09 -0.50 -3.58
N GLY A 107 4.67 -1.69 -3.16
CA GLY A 107 3.28 -2.14 -3.19
C GLY A 107 2.97 -2.99 -4.42
N ARG A 108 1.78 -2.81 -5.02
CA ARG A 108 1.40 -3.55 -6.23
C ARG A 108 1.99 -2.90 -7.48
N VAL A 109 3.31 -3.05 -7.64
CA VAL A 109 4.09 -2.47 -8.74
C VAL A 109 4.77 -3.59 -9.53
N ARG A 110 4.81 -3.42 -10.85
CA ARG A 110 5.48 -4.32 -11.79
C ARG A 110 6.47 -3.56 -12.66
N VAL A 111 7.49 -4.27 -13.12
CA VAL A 111 8.46 -3.78 -14.12
C VAL A 111 7.91 -4.14 -15.50
N ASP A 112 7.54 -3.14 -16.28
CA ASP A 112 6.92 -3.34 -17.61
C ASP A 112 7.94 -3.51 -18.73
N SER A 113 9.04 -2.77 -18.63
CA SER A 113 10.10 -2.76 -19.63
C SER A 113 11.41 -2.38 -18.97
N GLU A 114 12.50 -2.99 -19.42
CA GLU A 114 13.85 -2.65 -19.01
C GLU A 114 14.73 -2.47 -20.25
N ARG A 115 15.69 -1.55 -20.16
CA ARG A 115 16.69 -1.31 -21.21
C ARG A 115 18.00 -0.86 -20.60
N THR A 116 19.10 -1.18 -21.26
CA THR A 116 20.42 -0.70 -20.88
C THR A 116 20.71 0.64 -21.54
N GLU A 117 21.28 1.56 -20.78
CA GLU A 117 21.77 2.85 -21.26
C GLU A 117 23.12 3.20 -20.64
N ASP A 118 23.72 4.25 -21.18
CA ASP A 118 24.86 4.93 -20.56
C ASP A 118 24.45 5.52 -19.19
N PRO A 119 25.28 5.39 -18.13
CA PRO A 119 24.97 5.89 -16.79
C PRO A 119 24.57 7.36 -16.71
N VAL A 120 25.24 8.24 -17.45
CA VAL A 120 24.97 9.68 -17.42
C VAL A 120 23.62 9.95 -18.07
N THR A 121 23.38 9.36 -19.25
CA THR A 121 22.12 9.51 -20.00
C THR A 121 20.93 8.96 -19.20
N ALA A 122 21.11 7.82 -18.52
CA ALA A 122 20.09 7.19 -17.72
C ALA A 122 19.68 8.07 -16.51
N LEU A 123 20.65 8.64 -15.80
CA LEU A 123 20.39 9.52 -14.67
C LEU A 123 19.78 10.85 -15.12
N ASP A 124 20.27 11.43 -16.21
CA ASP A 124 19.69 12.66 -16.79
C ASP A 124 18.22 12.45 -17.17
N GLY A 125 17.88 11.28 -17.71
CA GLY A 125 16.50 10.92 -18.07
C GLY A 125 15.51 10.84 -16.89
N LEU A 126 15.99 10.81 -15.64
CA LEU A 126 15.18 10.85 -14.43
C LEU A 126 14.93 12.27 -13.89
N ARG A 127 15.77 13.25 -14.26
CA ARG A 127 15.79 14.59 -13.65
C ARG A 127 14.51 15.40 -13.90
N ASP A 128 13.86 15.19 -15.04
CA ASP A 128 12.78 16.08 -15.52
C ASP A 128 11.35 15.62 -15.20
N LYS A 129 11.16 14.52 -14.45
CA LYS A 129 9.88 13.78 -14.46
C LYS A 129 9.13 13.68 -13.13
N GLY A 130 9.68 14.17 -12.00
CA GLY A 130 8.95 14.17 -10.72
C GLY A 130 9.83 14.13 -9.47
N MET A 131 9.35 13.44 -8.42
CA MET A 131 10.11 13.28 -7.18
C MET A 131 11.23 12.27 -7.40
N PHE A 132 12.45 12.71 -7.15
CA PHE A 132 13.67 11.95 -7.37
C PHE A 132 14.33 11.62 -6.04
N VAL A 133 14.72 10.35 -5.87
CA VAL A 133 15.57 9.91 -4.77
C VAL A 133 16.55 8.87 -5.31
N ALA A 134 17.84 9.11 -5.06
CA ALA A 134 18.91 8.15 -5.31
C ALA A 134 19.48 7.61 -4.00
N VAL A 135 19.92 6.36 -4.02
CA VAL A 135 20.54 5.68 -2.89
C VAL A 135 21.79 4.99 -3.42
N PRO A 136 23.00 5.40 -2.98
CA PRO A 136 24.21 4.68 -3.32
C PRO A 136 24.22 3.33 -2.61
N LEU A 137 24.72 2.30 -3.30
CA LEU A 137 24.91 0.96 -2.77
C LEU A 137 26.41 0.76 -2.55
N LEU A 138 26.77 0.63 -1.28
CA LEU A 138 28.14 0.67 -0.81
C LEU A 138 28.67 -0.74 -0.57
N SER A 139 29.93 -0.98 -0.94
CA SER A 139 30.68 -2.13 -0.46
C SER A 139 30.96 -2.00 1.06
N PRO A 140 31.38 -3.07 1.75
CA PRO A 140 31.79 -2.98 3.15
C PRO A 140 32.96 -2.00 3.39
N GLY A 141 33.74 -1.68 2.35
CA GLY A 141 34.80 -0.67 2.38
C GLY A 141 34.31 0.78 2.28
N GLY A 142 33.00 1.00 2.06
CA GLY A 142 32.39 2.31 1.90
C GLY A 142 32.47 2.89 0.48
N GLU A 143 32.89 2.09 -0.50
CA GLU A 143 32.95 2.51 -1.90
C GLU A 143 31.62 2.28 -2.60
N VAL A 144 31.24 3.20 -3.50
CA VAL A 144 29.99 3.10 -4.27
C VAL A 144 30.19 2.11 -5.42
N GLU A 145 29.54 0.97 -5.35
CA GLU A 145 29.58 -0.08 -6.38
C GLU A 145 28.40 0.01 -7.35
N ALA A 146 27.27 0.48 -6.84
CA ALA A 146 26.07 0.71 -7.63
C ALA A 146 25.28 1.90 -7.08
N THR A 147 24.40 2.47 -7.90
CA THR A 147 23.49 3.53 -7.48
C THR A 147 22.09 3.21 -7.93
N PHE A 148 21.18 3.11 -6.97
CA PHE A 148 19.75 2.91 -7.21
C PHE A 148 19.08 4.28 -7.20
N ALA A 149 18.55 4.72 -8.33
CA ALA A 149 17.81 5.97 -8.47
C ALA A 149 16.36 5.67 -8.86
N LEU A 150 15.43 6.33 -8.18
CA LEU A 150 14.01 6.16 -8.42
C LEU A 150 13.38 7.51 -8.63
N GLN A 151 12.78 7.69 -9.80
CA GLN A 151 11.86 8.79 -10.06
C GLN A 151 10.45 8.24 -10.01
N VAL A 152 9.68 8.71 -9.03
CA VAL A 152 8.28 8.32 -8.90
C VAL A 152 7.39 9.54 -9.01
N THR A 153 6.32 9.38 -9.78
CA THR A 153 5.14 10.20 -9.61
C THR A 153 4.30 9.47 -8.58
N LEU A 154 4.41 9.86 -7.31
CA LEU A 154 3.49 9.35 -6.32
C LEU A 154 2.08 9.74 -6.78
N PRO A 155 1.14 8.79 -6.87
CA PRO A 155 -0.25 9.17 -6.80
C PRO A 155 -0.38 9.90 -5.47
N GLN A 156 -0.82 11.17 -5.49
CA GLN A 156 -1.21 11.86 -4.27
C GLN A 156 -1.99 10.88 -3.44
N ALA A 157 -1.49 10.57 -2.24
CA ALA A 157 -1.91 9.45 -1.41
C ALA A 157 -3.35 9.09 -1.74
N ARG A 158 -3.54 8.07 -2.57
CA ARG A 158 -4.85 7.45 -2.66
C ARG A 158 -4.98 6.75 -1.32
N THR A 159 -5.39 7.53 -0.31
CA THR A 159 -6.29 7.04 0.73
C THR A 159 -7.19 6.03 0.05
N GLN A 160 -7.38 4.88 0.69
CA GLN A 160 -8.19 3.70 0.30
C GLN A 160 -9.66 4.01 -0.11
N ARG A 161 -9.92 5.11 -0.80
CA ARG A 161 -11.20 5.61 -1.30
C ARG A 161 -11.58 4.89 -2.58
N GLY A 162 -10.65 4.47 -3.43
CA GLY A 162 -10.98 3.79 -4.69
C GLY A 162 -11.74 2.46 -4.53
N SER A 163 -11.42 1.67 -3.51
CA SER A 163 -12.12 0.40 -3.25
C SER A 163 -13.46 0.60 -2.51
N LEU A 164 -13.57 1.62 -1.67
CA LEU A 164 -14.82 1.97 -0.98
C LEU A 164 -15.79 2.76 -1.88
N ASP A 165 -15.28 3.54 -2.85
CA ASP A 165 -16.08 4.31 -3.81
C ASP A 165 -16.94 3.40 -4.70
N LEU A 166 -16.42 2.20 -5.05
CA LEU A 166 -17.20 1.18 -5.76
C LEU A 166 -18.33 0.60 -4.91
N LEU A 167 -18.12 0.47 -3.60
CA LEU A 167 -19.11 -0.08 -2.66
C LEU A 167 -20.17 0.94 -2.23
N ARG A 168 -20.02 2.23 -2.53
CA ARG A 168 -20.97 3.28 -2.13
C ARG A 168 -22.41 3.07 -2.61
N HIS A 169 -22.60 2.34 -3.71
CA HIS A 169 -23.90 2.12 -4.33
C HIS A 169 -24.47 0.72 -4.05
N VAL A 170 -23.83 -0.06 -3.19
CA VAL A 170 -24.35 -1.38 -2.80
C VAL A 170 -25.51 -1.17 -1.83
N ALA A 171 -26.71 -1.56 -2.26
CA ALA A 171 -27.87 -1.61 -1.39
C ALA A 171 -27.71 -2.75 -0.38
N MET A 172 -28.02 -2.47 0.89
CA MET A 172 -27.96 -3.45 1.98
C MET A 172 -29.27 -3.44 2.75
N GLU A 173 -29.70 -4.61 3.24
CA GLU A 173 -30.83 -4.70 4.14
C GLU A 173 -30.42 -4.21 5.53
N VAL A 174 -31.23 -3.32 6.07
CA VAL A 174 -31.03 -2.74 7.40
C VAL A 174 -32.24 -3.09 8.26
N THR A 175 -32.00 -3.70 9.42
CA THR A 175 -33.04 -4.12 10.36
C THR A 175 -32.97 -3.24 11.61
N VAL A 176 -34.09 -2.70 12.04
CA VAL A 176 -34.22 -2.05 13.36
C VAL A 176 -34.88 -3.03 14.31
N GLU A 177 -34.20 -3.35 15.42
CA GLU A 177 -34.67 -4.33 16.38
C GLU A 177 -34.92 -3.69 17.75
N ILE A 178 -36.16 -3.81 18.23
CA ILE A 178 -36.60 -3.28 19.52
C ILE A 178 -36.19 -4.21 20.68
N GLY A 179 -36.12 -5.51 20.44
CA GLY A 179 -35.69 -6.51 21.42
C GLY A 179 -35.87 -7.94 20.93
N ARG A 180 -35.33 -8.90 21.67
CA ARG A 180 -35.46 -10.34 21.39
C ARG A 180 -36.11 -11.05 22.57
N THR A 181 -36.60 -12.25 22.33
CA THR A 181 -36.95 -13.17 23.41
C THR A 181 -36.65 -14.60 22.98
N ARG A 182 -36.58 -15.52 23.93
CA ARG A 182 -36.44 -16.96 23.66
C ARG A 182 -37.65 -17.68 24.23
N MET A 183 -38.24 -18.54 23.42
CA MET A 183 -39.38 -19.37 23.80
C MET A 183 -39.21 -20.78 23.23
N THR A 184 -39.88 -21.74 23.86
CA THR A 184 -39.99 -23.11 23.37
C THR A 184 -40.90 -23.19 22.14
N VAL A 185 -40.78 -24.26 21.37
CA VAL A 185 -41.66 -24.51 20.21
C VAL A 185 -43.14 -24.58 20.62
N GLY A 186 -43.43 -25.13 21.80
CA GLY A 186 -44.81 -25.22 22.32
C GLY A 186 -45.41 -23.85 22.60
N GLU A 187 -44.65 -22.95 23.23
CA GLU A 187 -45.06 -21.56 23.48
C GLU A 187 -45.32 -20.82 22.16
N LEU A 188 -44.40 -20.92 21.18
CA LEU A 188 -44.55 -20.29 19.88
C LEU A 188 -45.81 -20.75 19.12
N LEU A 189 -46.12 -22.05 19.17
CA LEU A 189 -47.30 -22.60 18.53
C LEU A 189 -48.62 -22.29 19.27
N SER A 190 -48.53 -21.84 20.52
CA SER A 190 -49.69 -21.47 21.34
C SER A 190 -50.11 -20.02 21.18
N LEU A 191 -49.30 -19.21 20.48
CA LEU A 191 -49.55 -17.79 20.30
C LEU A 191 -50.90 -17.50 19.65
N HIS A 192 -51.67 -16.60 20.26
CA HIS A 192 -52.97 -16.18 19.74
C HIS A 192 -53.14 -14.65 19.73
N PRO A 193 -54.05 -14.08 18.91
CA PRO A 193 -54.30 -12.65 18.89
C PRO A 193 -54.60 -12.09 20.29
N GLY A 194 -53.93 -10.98 20.63
CA GLY A 194 -54.05 -10.32 21.94
C GLY A 194 -53.06 -10.80 23.01
N GLU A 195 -52.24 -11.81 22.71
CA GLU A 195 -51.16 -12.24 23.60
C GLU A 195 -50.01 -11.22 23.58
N VAL A 196 -49.42 -10.95 24.74
CA VAL A 196 -48.33 -10.00 24.93
C VAL A 196 -47.03 -10.76 25.19
N ILE A 197 -46.03 -10.53 24.34
CA ILE A 197 -44.73 -11.17 24.46
C ILE A 197 -43.76 -10.17 25.08
N GLU A 198 -43.16 -10.55 26.20
CA GLU A 198 -42.10 -9.77 26.84
C GLU A 198 -40.76 -9.97 26.10
N LEU A 199 -40.06 -8.86 25.86
CA LEU A 199 -38.74 -8.82 25.24
C LEU A 199 -37.65 -8.63 26.29
N ASP A 200 -36.40 -8.92 25.92
CA ASP A 200 -35.20 -8.81 26.75
C ASP A 200 -34.71 -7.37 26.99
N ARG A 201 -35.50 -6.37 26.61
CA ARG A 201 -35.09 -4.96 26.61
C ARG A 201 -36.12 -4.06 27.29
N ALA A 202 -35.64 -3.12 28.10
CA ALA A 202 -36.47 -2.10 28.73
C ALA A 202 -37.01 -1.10 27.68
N ALA A 203 -38.23 -0.61 27.85
CA ALA A 203 -38.88 0.31 26.91
C ALA A 203 -38.12 1.64 26.69
N SER A 204 -37.27 2.04 27.65
CA SER A 204 -36.44 3.24 27.56
C SER A 204 -35.05 2.99 26.99
N ALA A 205 -34.70 1.74 26.68
CA ALA A 205 -33.41 1.40 26.09
C ALA A 205 -33.44 1.66 24.57
N PRO A 206 -32.30 2.05 23.96
CA PRO A 206 -32.25 2.30 22.53
C PRO A 206 -32.50 1.00 21.75
N ALA A 207 -33.09 1.10 20.56
CA ALA A 207 -33.20 0.02 19.60
C ALA A 207 -31.86 -0.19 18.88
N ASP A 208 -31.64 -1.43 18.42
CA ASP A 208 -30.45 -1.82 17.69
C ASP A 208 -30.66 -1.66 16.18
N LEU A 209 -29.66 -1.12 15.48
CA LEU A 209 -29.62 -1.06 14.02
C LEU A 209 -28.64 -2.12 13.52
N LEU A 210 -29.16 -3.10 12.78
CA LEU A 210 -28.39 -4.20 12.24
C LEU A 210 -28.29 -4.12 10.73
N VAL A 211 -27.15 -4.55 10.19
CA VAL A 211 -26.97 -4.80 8.76
C VAL A 211 -26.49 -6.23 8.62
N ASN A 212 -27.23 -7.06 7.88
CA ASN A 212 -26.98 -8.50 7.76
C ASN A 212 -26.81 -9.22 9.12
N GLY A 213 -27.54 -8.78 10.15
CA GLY A 213 -27.48 -9.34 11.51
C GLY A 213 -26.32 -8.85 12.37
N THR A 214 -25.43 -7.99 11.86
CA THR A 214 -24.38 -7.35 12.65
C THR A 214 -24.87 -6.02 13.21
N LEU A 215 -24.65 -5.77 14.50
CA LEU A 215 -25.00 -4.50 15.14
C LEU A 215 -24.07 -3.38 14.66
N ILE A 216 -24.63 -2.32 14.08
CA ILE A 216 -23.86 -1.20 13.52
C ILE A 216 -24.09 0.10 14.29
N ALA A 217 -25.30 0.29 14.83
CA ALA A 217 -25.65 1.48 15.59
C ALA A 217 -26.76 1.19 16.61
N ARG A 218 -26.98 2.15 17.51
CA ARG A 218 -28.11 2.19 18.44
C ARG A 218 -28.83 3.52 18.31
N GLY A 219 -30.13 3.52 18.57
CA GLY A 219 -30.92 4.74 18.46
C GLY A 219 -32.29 4.66 19.12
N GLU A 220 -32.98 5.79 19.11
CA GLU A 220 -34.35 5.91 19.63
C GLU A 220 -35.35 5.79 18.49
N VAL A 221 -36.38 4.96 18.65
CA VAL A 221 -37.47 4.86 17.69
C VAL A 221 -38.30 6.13 17.80
N VAL A 222 -38.46 6.82 16.67
CA VAL A 222 -39.24 8.05 16.54
C VAL A 222 -40.33 7.83 15.51
N VAL A 223 -41.36 8.68 15.51
CA VAL A 223 -42.36 8.72 14.44
C VAL A 223 -42.14 9.99 13.64
N VAL A 224 -42.03 9.86 12.32
CA VAL A 224 -41.86 10.96 11.37
C VAL A 224 -42.90 10.79 10.28
N ASP A 225 -43.77 11.78 10.09
CA ASP A 225 -44.82 11.77 9.06
C ASP A 225 -45.65 10.46 9.01
N GLU A 226 -46.01 9.95 10.20
CA GLU A 226 -46.76 8.69 10.41
C GLU A 226 -45.96 7.39 10.22
N ASP A 227 -44.71 7.48 9.74
CA ASP A 227 -43.79 6.35 9.62
C ASP A 227 -42.88 6.21 10.84
N PHE A 228 -42.45 4.98 11.12
CA PHE A 228 -41.40 4.74 12.11
C PHE A 228 -40.03 5.12 11.55
N GLY A 229 -39.24 5.84 12.34
CA GLY A 229 -37.85 6.16 12.07
C GLY A 229 -36.94 5.78 13.25
N LEU A 230 -35.64 5.79 13.02
CA LEU A 230 -34.64 5.59 14.06
C LEU A 230 -33.72 6.81 14.13
N ARG A 231 -33.72 7.50 15.27
CA ARG A 231 -32.75 8.55 15.55
C ARG A 231 -31.51 7.93 16.16
N ILE A 232 -30.41 7.89 15.40
CA ILE A 232 -29.13 7.33 15.84
C ILE A 232 -28.61 8.10 17.07
N SER A 233 -28.35 7.37 18.16
CA SER A 233 -27.74 7.90 19.38
C SER A 233 -26.27 7.52 19.49
N GLU A 234 -25.90 6.35 18.98
CA GLU A 234 -24.54 5.81 19.05
C GLU A 234 -24.23 4.99 17.79
N ILE A 235 -23.02 5.14 17.26
CA ILE A 235 -22.50 4.27 16.19
C ILE A 235 -21.43 3.39 16.80
N VAL A 236 -21.53 2.08 16.58
CA VAL A 236 -20.52 1.13 17.07
C VAL A 236 -19.26 1.32 16.23
N SER A 237 -18.17 1.73 16.89
CA SER A 237 -16.90 1.97 16.21
C SER A 237 -16.25 0.63 15.88
N ASP A 238 -16.02 0.40 14.58
CA ASP A 238 -15.32 -0.74 13.98
C ASP A 238 -16.16 -1.99 13.61
N PRO A 239 -17.14 -1.87 12.69
CA PRO A 239 -17.85 -3.04 12.16
C PRO A 239 -16.93 -3.96 11.35
N ALA A 240 -15.83 -3.45 10.78
CA ALA A 240 -14.98 -4.19 9.83
C ALA A 240 -14.28 -5.41 10.44
N ASN A 241 -14.05 -5.43 11.76
CA ASN A 241 -13.42 -6.57 12.44
C ASN A 241 -14.40 -7.73 12.74
N GLU A 242 -15.72 -7.50 12.64
CA GLU A 242 -16.75 -8.50 12.98
C GLU A 242 -17.52 -9.07 11.77
N ILE A 243 -17.47 -8.43 10.58
CA ILE A 243 -18.22 -8.87 9.38
C ILE A 243 -17.72 -10.22 8.80
N GLY A 244 -16.65 -10.80 9.36
CA GLY A 244 -16.06 -12.07 8.94
C GLY A 244 -16.27 -13.25 9.89
N GLN A 245 -16.90 -13.05 11.05
CA GLN A 245 -17.09 -14.13 12.02
C GLN A 245 -18.56 -14.55 12.10
N PRO A 246 -18.91 -15.81 11.77
CA PRO A 246 -20.23 -16.33 12.10
C PRO A 246 -20.40 -16.34 13.62
N ARG A 247 -21.44 -15.67 14.14
CA ARG A 247 -21.83 -15.85 15.54
C ARG A 247 -22.36 -17.28 15.75
N PRO A 248 -21.98 -17.95 16.84
CA PRO A 248 -22.53 -19.25 17.22
C PRO A 248 -24.01 -19.17 17.64
#